data_AF-A0A089I5I7-F1
#
_entry.id   AF-A0A089I5I7-F1
#
_cell.length_a   1.000
_cell.length_b   1.000
_cell.length_c   1.000
_cell.angle_alpha   90.00
_cell.angle_beta   90.00
_cell.angle_gamma   90.00
#
_symmetry.space_group_name_H-M   'P 1'
#
loop_
_entity.id
_entity.type
_entity.pdbx_description
1 polymer ?
#
loop_
_entity_poly.entity_id
_entity_poly.type
_entity_poly.pdbx_seq_one_letter_code
_entity_poly.pdbx_strand_id
1 'polypeptide(L)'
;MGIWKMSQLKAPPLTDDPVELRKYINYLSNQIAIMFKDLDFTLNGDINFTNVKADGITAKNIKAGSVTAEKIHVDELSAISADLGKITAGEVYGTYISTNETGYPKTEMSNTEKLFRTSYDENNYINYVSNYANAPAIEFVTGTLLRARISTIFADWEVYAPYGITLTSPTVQFQNWSVIYNSDESKTLQDELNELYSRVEALEGP
;
A
#
# COMPACT_ATOMS: atom_id res chain seq x y z
N MET A 1 -14.17 25.45 -34.72
CA MET A 1 -12.86 26.08 -34.99
C MET A 1 -12.84 26.52 -36.43
N GLY A 2 -12.69 27.83 -36.69
CA GLY A 2 -12.51 28.33 -38.04
C GLY A 2 -11.18 27.82 -38.58
N ILE A 3 -11.25 26.80 -39.42
CA ILE A 3 -10.12 26.20 -40.11
C ILE A 3 -9.50 27.32 -40.95
N TRP A 4 -8.23 27.61 -40.66
CA TRP A 4 -7.28 28.40 -41.46
C TRP A 4 -7.84 28.89 -42.80
N LYS A 5 -8.45 30.08 -42.81
CA LYS A 5 -8.64 30.79 -44.06
C LYS A 5 -7.30 31.44 -44.41
N MET A 6 -6.34 30.63 -44.88
CA MET A 6 -5.23 31.18 -45.64
C MET A 6 -5.87 31.93 -46.80
N SER A 7 -5.91 33.25 -46.71
CA SER A 7 -6.34 34.08 -47.82
C SER A 7 -5.34 33.79 -48.93
N GLN A 8 -5.79 33.11 -50.00
CA GLN A 8 -4.94 32.80 -51.13
C GLN A 8 -4.27 34.10 -51.59
N LEU A 9 -2.94 34.11 -51.61
CA LEU A 9 -2.18 35.28 -52.03
C LEU A 9 -2.64 35.66 -53.44
N LYS A 10 -3.06 36.91 -53.62
CA LYS A 10 -3.45 37.41 -54.95
C LYS A 10 -2.24 37.31 -55.88
N ALA A 11 -2.48 36.98 -57.14
CA ALA A 11 -1.43 37.05 -58.16
C ALA A 11 -0.89 38.49 -58.28
N PRO A 12 0.40 38.66 -58.59
CA PRO A 12 0.97 39.99 -58.82
C PRO A 12 0.24 40.69 -59.98
N PRO A 13 -0.01 42.00 -59.89
CA PRO A 13 -0.64 42.74 -60.97
C PRO A 13 0.29 42.77 -62.20
N LEU A 14 -0.27 42.57 -63.39
CA LEU A 14 0.45 42.67 -64.67
C LEU A 14 0.49 44.14 -65.12
N THR A 15 1.19 44.97 -64.35
CA THR A 15 1.23 46.43 -64.51
C THR A 15 2.63 46.94 -64.16
N ASP A 16 3.09 47.97 -64.88
CA ASP A 16 4.30 48.71 -64.52
C ASP A 16 3.97 49.98 -63.69
N ASP A 17 2.69 50.22 -63.38
CA ASP A 17 2.26 51.37 -62.57
C ASP A 17 2.85 51.25 -61.14
N PRO A 18 3.75 52.17 -60.74
CA PRO A 18 4.35 52.16 -59.41
C PRO A 18 3.33 52.26 -58.27
N VAL A 19 2.15 52.86 -58.51
CA VAL A 19 1.09 53.01 -57.51
C VAL A 19 0.42 51.67 -57.24
N GLU A 20 0.14 50.89 -58.27
CA GLU A 20 -0.51 49.57 -58.16
C GLU A 20 0.44 48.53 -57.56
N LEU A 21 1.73 48.55 -57.92
CA LEU A 21 2.77 47.73 -57.30
C LEU A 21 2.92 48.01 -55.80
N ARG A 22 2.90 49.28 -55.39
CA ARG A 22 2.94 49.66 -53.95
C ARG A 22 1.73 49.13 -53.18
N LYS A 23 0.53 49.19 -53.78
CA LYS A 23 -0.69 48.63 -53.17
C LYS A 23 -0.57 47.12 -52.98
N TYR A 24 -0.03 46.41 -53.97
CA TYR A 24 0.20 44.97 -53.89
C TYR A 24 1.25 44.59 -52.85
N ILE A 25 2.38 45.33 -52.77
CA ILE A 25 3.41 45.14 -51.73
C ILE A 25 2.80 45.35 -50.33
N ASN A 26 2.01 46.41 -50.13
CA ASN A 26 1.34 46.65 -48.84
C ASN A 26 0.35 45.52 -48.48
N TYR A 27 -0.37 44.99 -49.47
CA TYR A 27 -1.23 43.83 -49.27
C TYR A 27 -0.43 42.59 -48.84
N LEU A 28 0.66 42.27 -49.53
CA LEU A 28 1.54 41.15 -49.18
C LEU A 28 2.13 41.29 -47.79
N SER A 29 2.66 42.47 -47.45
CA SER A 29 3.21 42.75 -46.12
C SER A 29 2.18 42.53 -45.01
N ASN A 30 0.92 42.95 -45.22
CA ASN A 30 -0.17 42.71 -44.29
C ASN A 30 -0.52 41.22 -44.16
N GLN A 31 -0.55 40.47 -45.26
CA GLN A 31 -0.82 39.02 -45.22
C GLN A 31 0.30 38.27 -44.49
N ILE A 32 1.56 38.63 -44.74
CA ILE A 32 2.72 38.05 -44.07
C ILE A 32 2.67 38.31 -42.57
N ALA A 33 2.32 39.53 -42.14
CA ALA A 33 2.17 39.86 -40.73
C ALA A 33 1.09 39.03 -40.02
N ILE A 34 -0.04 38.76 -40.69
CA ILE A 34 -1.10 37.90 -40.16
C ILE A 34 -0.59 36.45 -40.03
N MET A 35 0.07 35.92 -41.07
CA MET A 35 0.63 34.56 -41.03
C MET A 35 1.65 34.39 -39.91
N PHE A 36 2.51 35.38 -39.68
CA PHE A 36 3.46 35.36 -38.56
C PHE A 36 2.76 35.35 -37.21
N LYS A 37 1.69 36.13 -37.05
CA LYS A 37 0.90 36.15 -35.83
C LYS A 37 0.22 34.81 -35.55
N ASP A 38 -0.34 34.17 -36.58
CA ASP A 38 -1.00 32.86 -36.43
C ASP A 38 0.02 31.76 -36.12
N LEU A 39 1.21 31.82 -36.72
CA LEU A 39 2.30 30.90 -36.43
C LEU A 39 2.78 31.06 -34.98
N ASP A 40 2.98 32.30 -34.52
CA ASP A 40 3.36 32.58 -33.13
C ASP A 40 2.31 32.07 -32.14
N PHE A 41 1.01 32.29 -32.42
CA PHE A 41 -0.06 31.74 -31.60
C PHE A 41 -0.07 30.20 -31.60
N THR A 42 0.23 29.56 -32.73
CA THR A 42 0.25 28.09 -32.83
C THR A 42 1.44 27.48 -32.09
N LEU A 43 2.59 28.16 -32.09
CA LEU A 43 3.82 27.67 -31.48
C LEU A 43 3.91 28.00 -29.98
N ASN A 44 3.42 29.19 -29.59
CA ASN A 44 3.66 29.76 -28.26
C ASN A 44 2.37 30.20 -27.53
N GLY A 45 1.22 30.14 -28.19
CA GLY A 45 -0.04 30.62 -27.61
C GLY A 45 -0.56 29.69 -26.52
N ASP A 46 -0.87 30.28 -25.36
CA ASP A 46 -1.70 29.63 -24.35
C ASP A 46 -3.12 29.48 -24.89
N ILE A 47 -3.54 28.24 -25.13
CA ILE A 47 -4.92 27.97 -25.57
C ILE A 47 -5.77 27.73 -24.32
N ASN A 48 -6.52 28.75 -23.91
CA ASN A 48 -7.47 28.64 -22.81
C ASN A 48 -8.80 28.07 -23.31
N PHE A 49 -9.13 26.84 -22.92
CA PHE A 49 -10.42 26.22 -23.18
C PHE A 49 -11.25 26.19 -21.90
N THR A 50 -12.48 26.71 -21.95
CA THR A 50 -13.41 26.62 -20.82
C THR A 50 -14.22 25.33 -20.83
N ASN A 51 -14.52 24.78 -22.02
CA ASN A 51 -15.32 23.56 -22.19
C ASN A 51 -14.74 22.72 -23.33
N VAL A 52 -13.98 21.68 -23.00
CA VAL A 52 -13.47 20.72 -23.98
C VAL A 52 -14.31 19.46 -23.91
N LYS A 53 -14.90 19.06 -25.03
CA LYS A 53 -15.42 17.70 -25.23
C LYS A 53 -14.53 17.04 -26.27
N ALA A 54 -13.71 16.09 -25.84
CA ALA A 54 -12.80 15.34 -26.70
C ALA A 54 -12.92 13.86 -26.33
N ASP A 55 -12.77 12.99 -27.33
CA ASP A 55 -12.76 11.53 -27.10
C ASP A 55 -11.44 11.07 -26.44
N GLY A 56 -10.40 11.90 -26.49
CA GLY A 56 -9.14 11.67 -25.81
C GLY A 56 -8.26 12.92 -25.76
N ILE A 57 -7.45 13.04 -24.72
CA ILE A 57 -6.43 14.07 -24.56
C ILE A 57 -5.12 13.34 -24.25
N THR A 58 -4.13 13.46 -25.13
CA THR A 58 -2.77 13.01 -24.84
C THR A 58 -1.96 14.21 -24.40
N ALA A 59 -1.50 14.21 -23.16
CA ALA A 59 -0.71 15.30 -22.60
C ALA A 59 0.48 14.72 -21.84
N LYS A 60 1.65 15.36 -21.97
CA LYS A 60 2.83 14.99 -21.18
C LYS A 60 2.65 15.32 -19.70
N ASN A 61 2.00 16.45 -19.40
CA ASN A 61 1.74 16.93 -18.05
C ASN A 61 0.30 17.45 -17.97
N ILE A 62 -0.42 17.09 -16.91
CA ILE A 62 -1.76 17.61 -16.61
C ILE A 62 -1.73 18.22 -15.21
N LYS A 63 -1.92 19.53 -15.11
CA LYS A 63 -2.12 20.22 -13.82
C LYS A 63 -3.61 20.44 -13.61
N ALA A 64 -4.28 19.46 -13.02
CA ALA A 64 -5.70 19.56 -12.68
C ALA A 64 -5.88 19.88 -11.19
N GLY A 65 -6.83 20.77 -10.85
CA GLY A 65 -7.22 21.00 -9.45
C GLY A 65 -8.12 19.88 -8.90
N SER A 66 -8.90 19.25 -9.78
CA SER A 66 -9.71 18.06 -9.47
C SER A 66 -9.89 17.25 -10.76
N VAL A 67 -9.90 15.92 -10.62
CA VAL A 67 -10.24 15.00 -11.70
C VAL A 67 -11.37 14.12 -11.17
N THR A 68 -12.53 14.20 -11.81
CA THR A 68 -13.65 13.29 -11.56
C THR A 68 -13.80 12.40 -12.78
N ALA A 69 -13.69 11.10 -12.59
CA ALA A 69 -13.83 10.11 -13.66
C ALA A 69 -14.56 8.87 -13.12
N GLU A 70 -15.29 8.18 -13.97
CA GLU A 70 -15.89 6.89 -13.61
C GLU A 70 -14.80 5.83 -13.36
N LYS A 71 -13.73 5.87 -14.15
CA LYS A 71 -12.56 4.98 -14.04
C LYS A 71 -11.30 5.76 -14.34
N ILE A 72 -10.26 5.53 -13.55
CA ILE A 72 -8.91 6.02 -13.79
C ILE A 72 -8.00 4.79 -13.81
N HIS A 73 -7.32 4.58 -14.93
CA HIS A 73 -6.24 3.61 -15.02
C HIS A 73 -4.91 4.35 -14.86
N VAL A 74 -4.09 3.90 -13.92
CA VAL A 74 -2.78 4.47 -13.64
C VAL A 74 -1.79 3.32 -13.65
N ASP A 75 -0.81 3.36 -14.55
CA ASP A 75 0.22 2.32 -14.64
C ASP A 75 1.16 2.37 -13.42
N GLU A 76 1.57 3.59 -13.02
CA GLU A 76 2.45 3.83 -11.89
C GLU A 76 2.12 5.17 -11.21
N LEU A 77 2.08 5.16 -9.87
CA LEU A 77 1.88 6.35 -9.05
C LEU A 77 3.04 6.51 -8.07
N SER A 78 4.22 6.90 -8.56
CA SER A 78 5.46 6.90 -7.76
C SER A 78 5.86 8.25 -7.14
N ALA A 79 5.31 9.38 -7.61
CA ALA A 79 5.84 10.70 -7.30
C ALA A 79 5.05 11.51 -6.26
N ILE A 80 4.15 10.87 -5.51
CA ILE A 80 3.22 11.56 -4.63
C ILE A 80 3.65 11.43 -3.16
N SER A 81 4.34 12.45 -2.65
CA SER A 81 4.31 12.79 -1.21
C SER A 81 2.99 13.51 -0.88
N ALA A 82 1.85 12.95 -1.27
CA ALA A 82 0.55 13.50 -0.90
C ALA A 82 -0.15 12.58 0.10
N ASP A 83 -0.81 13.25 1.01
CA ASP A 83 -1.84 12.68 1.85
C ASP A 83 -3.02 12.25 0.96
N LEU A 84 -3.23 10.94 0.85
CA LEU A 84 -4.39 10.35 0.16
C LEU A 84 -5.68 10.50 0.97
N GLY A 85 -5.59 10.95 2.22
CA GLY A 85 -6.70 11.06 3.16
C GLY A 85 -7.42 9.73 3.35
N LYS A 86 -8.76 9.78 3.29
CA LYS A 86 -9.60 8.58 3.37
C LYS A 86 -9.68 7.90 2.01
N ILE A 87 -9.11 6.69 1.94
CA ILE A 87 -9.23 5.82 0.77
C ILE A 87 -10.50 4.97 0.92
N THR A 88 -11.40 5.01 -0.07
CA THR A 88 -12.49 4.04 -0.21
C THR A 88 -12.23 3.23 -1.47
N ALA A 89 -11.78 1.99 -1.30
CA ALA A 89 -11.44 1.08 -2.38
C ALA A 89 -12.23 -0.23 -2.24
N GLY A 90 -12.43 -0.95 -3.34
CA GLY A 90 -12.99 -2.30 -3.31
C GLY A 90 -11.97 -3.28 -2.76
N GLU A 91 -10.94 -3.57 -3.56
CA GLU A 91 -9.86 -4.50 -3.20
C GLU A 91 -8.51 -3.79 -3.29
N VAL A 92 -7.59 -4.16 -2.39
CA VAL A 92 -6.22 -3.64 -2.35
C VAL A 92 -5.26 -4.82 -2.28
N TYR A 93 -4.36 -4.94 -3.26
CA TYR A 93 -3.39 -6.05 -3.36
C TYR A 93 -1.95 -5.53 -3.37
N GLY A 94 -1.03 -6.28 -2.76
CA GLY A 94 0.41 -6.10 -2.93
C GLY A 94 1.05 -4.86 -2.28
N THR A 95 0.37 -4.23 -1.32
CA THR A 95 0.85 -3.01 -0.67
C THR A 95 1.58 -3.29 0.64
N TYR A 96 2.58 -2.47 0.95
CA TYR A 96 3.04 -2.26 2.32
C TYR A 96 2.16 -1.18 2.94
N ILE A 97 1.62 -1.43 4.13
CA ILE A 97 0.81 -0.45 4.88
C ILE A 97 1.46 -0.33 6.24
N SER A 98 1.80 0.88 6.67
CA SER A 98 2.30 1.15 8.02
C SER A 98 1.63 2.40 8.59
N THR A 99 1.35 2.38 9.89
CA THR A 99 0.86 3.57 10.61
C THR A 99 1.95 4.60 10.89
N ASN A 100 3.22 4.25 10.69
CA ASN A 100 4.37 5.12 10.88
C ASN A 100 5.49 4.75 9.90
N GLU A 101 6.04 5.72 9.18
CA GLU A 101 7.08 5.50 8.17
C GLU A 101 8.44 5.20 8.80
N THR A 102 8.84 5.98 9.81
CA THR A 102 10.23 6.01 10.31
C THR A 102 10.36 5.63 11.78
N GLY A 103 9.26 5.57 12.52
CA GLY A 103 9.29 5.42 13.97
C GLY A 103 8.37 4.35 14.53
N TYR A 104 8.29 4.38 15.85
CA TYR A 104 7.46 3.50 16.67
C TYR A 104 6.63 4.34 17.65
N PRO A 105 5.50 3.82 18.17
CA PRO A 105 4.90 2.52 17.83
C PRO A 105 4.36 2.49 16.40
N LYS A 106 4.30 1.29 15.81
CA LYS A 106 3.72 1.11 14.48
C LYS A 106 2.97 -0.20 14.37
N THR A 107 1.97 -0.22 13.50
CA THR A 107 1.36 -1.45 12.98
C THR A 107 1.60 -1.49 11.48
N GLU A 108 2.02 -2.64 10.96
CA GLU A 108 2.36 -2.82 9.57
C GLU A 108 1.81 -4.11 8.95
N MET A 109 1.46 -4.05 7.68
CA MET A 109 1.14 -5.17 6.80
C MET A 109 2.16 -5.20 5.67
N SER A 110 2.79 -6.35 5.45
CA SER A 110 3.83 -6.50 4.44
C SER A 110 3.62 -7.75 3.60
N ASN A 111 3.52 -7.59 2.28
CA ASN A 111 3.51 -8.71 1.34
C ASN A 111 4.91 -9.34 1.20
N THR A 112 5.97 -8.55 1.33
CA THR A 112 7.37 -8.99 1.25
C THR A 112 7.73 -9.86 2.45
N GLU A 113 7.41 -9.40 3.66
CA GLU A 113 7.66 -10.15 4.91
C GLU A 113 6.54 -11.16 5.23
N LYS A 114 5.43 -11.14 4.47
CA LYS A 114 4.26 -12.02 4.62
C LYS A 114 3.66 -12.00 6.03
N LEU A 115 3.59 -10.81 6.62
CA LEU A 115 3.18 -10.64 8.01
C LEU A 115 2.20 -9.48 8.23
N PHE A 116 1.56 -9.55 9.39
CA PHE A 116 0.97 -8.42 10.09
C PHE A 116 1.74 -8.25 11.40
N ARG A 117 2.26 -7.06 11.69
CA ARG A 117 3.08 -6.80 12.89
C ARG A 117 2.56 -5.58 13.63
N THR A 118 2.58 -5.65 14.96
CA THR A 118 2.44 -4.48 15.83
C THR A 118 3.69 -4.36 16.70
N SER A 119 4.35 -3.20 16.64
CA SER A 119 5.63 -2.93 17.29
C SER A 119 5.51 -1.75 18.25
N TYR A 120 6.00 -1.94 19.48
CA TYR A 120 6.26 -0.85 20.42
C TYR A 120 7.58 -0.15 20.11
N ASP A 121 8.58 -0.93 19.71
CA ASP A 121 9.86 -0.50 19.15
C ASP A 121 10.43 -1.59 18.23
N GLU A 122 11.66 -1.44 17.75
CA GLU A 122 12.34 -2.39 16.85
C GLU A 122 12.49 -3.80 17.46
N ASN A 123 12.60 -3.89 18.78
CA ASN A 123 12.94 -5.11 19.50
C ASN A 123 11.76 -5.72 20.25
N ASN A 124 10.63 -4.99 20.34
CA ASN A 124 9.45 -5.35 21.11
C ASN A 124 8.21 -5.30 20.21
N TYR A 125 7.73 -6.48 19.79
CA TYR A 125 6.65 -6.59 18.82
C TYR A 125 5.88 -7.92 18.91
N ILE A 126 4.70 -7.92 18.30
CA ILE A 126 3.90 -9.11 18.03
C ILE A 126 3.80 -9.29 16.52
N ASN A 127 4.14 -10.49 16.04
CA ASN A 127 4.00 -10.85 14.63
C ASN A 127 2.90 -11.89 14.44
N TYR A 128 2.05 -11.66 13.44
CA TYR A 128 1.29 -12.73 12.79
C TYR A 128 2.09 -13.20 11.57
N VAL A 129 2.63 -14.42 11.65
CA VAL A 129 3.44 -15.02 10.60
C VAL A 129 2.62 -16.11 9.94
N SER A 130 2.40 -15.99 8.63
CA SER A 130 1.54 -16.91 7.87
C SER A 130 2.22 -18.24 7.51
N ASN A 131 3.54 -18.35 7.69
CA ASN A 131 4.32 -19.50 7.20
C ASN A 131 5.45 -19.89 8.15
N TYR A 132 5.18 -19.90 9.46
CA TYR A 132 6.13 -20.47 10.41
C TYR A 132 6.17 -21.99 10.24
N ALA A 133 7.20 -22.50 9.55
CA ALA A 133 7.35 -23.93 9.23
C ALA A 133 6.09 -24.56 8.58
N ASN A 134 5.44 -23.82 7.68
CA ASN A 134 4.17 -24.20 7.02
C ASN A 134 2.91 -24.14 7.90
N ALA A 135 2.98 -23.52 9.08
CA ALA A 135 1.83 -23.25 9.93
C ALA A 135 1.71 -21.74 10.24
N PRO A 136 0.49 -21.21 10.44
CA PRO A 136 0.31 -19.88 10.96
C PRO A 136 0.76 -19.81 12.43
N ALA A 137 1.38 -18.69 12.81
CA ALA A 137 1.83 -18.45 14.17
C ALA A 137 1.64 -16.99 14.59
N ILE A 138 1.44 -16.80 15.89
CA ILE A 138 1.56 -15.51 16.57
C ILE A 138 2.80 -15.56 17.44
N GLU A 139 3.73 -14.63 17.24
CA GLU A 139 4.99 -14.57 17.97
C GLU A 139 5.03 -13.32 18.84
N PHE A 140 5.42 -13.48 20.10
CA PHE A 140 5.62 -12.40 21.06
C PHE A 140 7.12 -12.24 21.28
N VAL A 141 7.68 -11.09 20.87
CA VAL A 141 9.12 -10.82 20.92
C VAL A 141 9.38 -9.65 21.86
N THR A 142 10.39 -9.79 22.73
CA THR A 142 10.81 -8.75 23.67
C THR A 142 12.33 -8.71 23.76
N GLY A 143 12.92 -7.56 23.45
CA GLY A 143 14.36 -7.37 23.41
C GLY A 143 15.04 -8.30 22.40
N THR A 144 14.45 -8.51 21.22
CA THR A 144 14.86 -9.46 20.15
C THR A 144 14.69 -10.95 20.47
N LEU A 145 14.31 -11.30 21.71
CA LEU A 145 14.10 -12.69 22.12
C LEU A 145 12.63 -13.09 21.98
N LEU A 146 12.37 -14.25 21.37
CA LEU A 146 11.07 -14.88 21.37
C LEU A 146 10.68 -15.26 22.81
N ARG A 147 9.57 -14.70 23.30
CA ARG A 147 9.05 -14.95 24.65
C ARG A 147 7.93 -15.97 24.65
N ALA A 148 7.07 -15.91 23.64
CA ALA A 148 6.00 -16.88 23.46
C ALA A 148 5.67 -17.02 21.98
N ARG A 149 5.15 -18.19 21.60
CA ARG A 149 4.53 -18.43 20.29
C ARG A 149 3.24 -19.20 20.49
N ILE A 150 2.21 -18.81 19.75
CA ILE A 150 0.98 -19.59 19.56
C ILE A 150 0.99 -20.10 18.14
N SER A 151 0.92 -21.42 17.92
CA SER A 151 0.97 -22.00 16.57
C SER A 151 0.15 -23.28 16.42
N THR A 152 0.12 -23.80 15.20
CA THR A 152 -0.53 -25.09 14.86
C THR A 152 0.42 -26.05 14.14
N ILE A 153 1.73 -25.89 14.35
CA ILE A 153 2.76 -26.64 13.61
C ILE A 153 2.64 -28.16 13.76
N PHE A 154 2.18 -28.65 14.91
CA PHE A 154 1.97 -30.08 15.19
C PHE A 154 0.51 -30.51 15.04
N ALA A 155 -0.28 -29.81 14.22
CA ALA A 155 -1.73 -30.00 14.03
C ALA A 155 -2.62 -29.67 15.26
N ASP A 156 -2.03 -29.56 16.45
CA ASP A 156 -2.70 -29.09 17.66
C ASP A 156 -2.44 -27.60 17.93
N TRP A 157 -3.28 -26.97 18.75
CA TRP A 157 -2.99 -25.65 19.28
C TRP A 157 -1.83 -25.74 20.28
N GLU A 158 -0.73 -25.06 19.96
CA GLU A 158 0.48 -25.06 20.77
C GLU A 158 0.74 -23.68 21.35
N VAL A 159 1.06 -23.62 22.65
CA VAL A 159 1.70 -22.46 23.27
C VAL A 159 3.12 -22.84 23.65
N TYR A 160 4.08 -22.29 22.93
CA TYR A 160 5.49 -22.44 23.21
C TYR A 160 6.02 -21.24 23.98
N ALA A 161 6.59 -21.45 25.17
CA ALA A 161 7.21 -20.42 25.98
C ALA A 161 8.54 -20.93 26.58
N PRO A 162 9.72 -20.55 26.01
CA PRO A 162 11.02 -21.08 26.42
C PRO A 162 11.38 -20.89 27.90
N TYR A 163 10.76 -19.91 28.55
CA TYR A 163 11.03 -19.54 29.94
C TYR A 163 9.91 -19.96 30.90
N GLY A 164 9.03 -20.86 30.45
CA GLY A 164 7.87 -21.32 31.20
C GLY A 164 6.61 -20.49 30.96
N ILE A 165 5.49 -21.00 31.47
CA ILE A 165 4.18 -20.37 31.40
C ILE A 165 3.72 -20.06 32.83
N THR A 166 3.46 -18.78 33.11
CA THR A 166 2.84 -18.35 34.37
C THR A 166 1.36 -18.06 34.13
N LEU A 167 0.48 -18.85 34.75
CA LEU A 167 -0.97 -18.64 34.70
C LEU A 167 -1.45 -18.00 36.00
N THR A 168 -1.63 -16.68 35.98
CA THR A 168 -2.12 -15.94 37.15
C THR A 168 -3.65 -15.87 37.12
N SER A 169 -4.29 -16.86 37.73
CA SER A 169 -5.74 -16.93 37.90
C SER A 169 -6.07 -17.54 39.27
N PRO A 170 -7.15 -17.13 39.96
CA PRO A 170 -7.61 -17.82 41.17
C PRO A 170 -7.90 -19.31 40.93
N THR A 171 -8.20 -19.69 39.70
CA THR A 171 -8.42 -21.09 39.34
C THR A 171 -7.90 -21.35 37.93
N VAL A 172 -7.10 -22.40 37.79
CA VAL A 172 -6.73 -23.01 36.51
C VAL A 172 -7.40 -24.37 36.47
N GLN A 173 -8.26 -24.60 35.48
CA GLN A 173 -9.03 -25.83 35.36
C GLN A 173 -8.39 -26.75 34.32
N PHE A 174 -8.27 -28.02 34.68
CA PHE A 174 -7.86 -29.10 33.80
C PHE A 174 -9.00 -30.13 33.78
N GLN A 175 -9.21 -30.81 32.65
CA GLN A 175 -10.27 -31.81 32.55
C GLN A 175 -10.08 -32.97 33.53
N ASN A 176 -8.83 -33.35 33.76
CA ASN A 176 -8.37 -34.30 34.77
C ASN A 176 -6.84 -34.12 34.95
N TRP A 177 -6.24 -34.77 35.94
CA TRP A 177 -4.80 -34.66 36.17
C TRP A 177 -3.94 -35.43 35.16
N SER A 178 -4.54 -36.29 34.33
CA SER A 178 -3.83 -37.00 33.27
C SER A 178 -3.45 -36.10 32.09
N VAL A 179 -4.02 -34.89 31.97
CA VAL A 179 -3.65 -33.92 30.92
C VAL A 179 -2.42 -33.08 31.27
N ILE A 180 -1.94 -33.16 32.51
CA ILE A 180 -0.68 -32.53 32.93
C ILE A 180 0.40 -33.62 32.86
N TYR A 181 1.29 -33.50 31.88
CA TYR A 181 2.30 -34.51 31.57
C TYR A 181 3.71 -33.97 31.78
N ASN A 182 4.53 -34.73 32.51
CA ASN A 182 5.95 -34.49 32.67
C ASN A 182 6.71 -35.33 31.62
N SER A 183 7.28 -34.67 30.62
CA SER A 183 8.02 -35.33 29.54
C SER A 183 9.29 -36.04 30.01
N ASP A 184 9.96 -35.51 31.05
CA ASP A 184 11.24 -36.04 31.51
C ASP A 184 11.06 -37.35 32.29
N GLU A 185 9.98 -37.45 33.06
CA GLU A 185 9.64 -38.64 33.84
C GLU A 185 8.71 -39.61 33.10
N SER A 186 8.16 -39.18 31.96
CA SER A 186 7.15 -39.91 31.20
C SER A 186 5.91 -40.29 32.03
N LYS A 187 5.51 -39.43 32.97
CA LYS A 187 4.38 -39.62 33.88
C LYS A 187 3.41 -38.46 33.80
N THR A 188 2.13 -38.72 34.02
CA THR A 188 1.14 -37.67 34.27
C THR A 188 1.12 -37.28 35.75
N LEU A 189 0.59 -36.10 36.06
CA LEU A 189 0.33 -35.72 37.45
C LEU A 189 -0.63 -36.71 38.14
N GLN A 190 -1.57 -37.31 37.40
CA GLN A 190 -2.42 -38.36 37.95
C GLN A 190 -1.62 -39.60 38.39
N ASP A 191 -0.60 -40.00 37.63
CA ASP A 191 0.26 -41.14 37.98
C ASP A 191 1.05 -40.87 39.26
N GLU A 192 1.62 -39.66 39.37
CA GLU A 192 2.35 -39.23 40.57
C GLU A 192 1.43 -39.17 41.80
N LEU A 193 0.21 -38.64 41.65
CA LEU A 193 -0.78 -38.60 42.72
C LEU A 193 -1.21 -40.01 43.17
N ASN A 194 -1.39 -40.93 42.22
CA ASN A 194 -1.71 -42.33 42.52
C ASN A 194 -0.56 -43.02 43.27
N GLU A 195 0.69 -42.81 42.84
CA GLU A 195 1.88 -43.36 43.48
C GLU A 195 2.02 -42.85 44.93
N LEU A 196 1.83 -41.55 45.15
CA LEU A 196 1.84 -40.96 46.48
C LEU A 196 0.72 -41.52 47.36
N TYR A 197 -0.49 -41.65 46.81
CA TYR A 197 -1.62 -42.24 47.53
C TYR A 197 -1.31 -43.67 48.00
N SER A 198 -0.81 -44.53 47.12
CA SER A 198 -0.41 -45.90 47.49
C SER A 198 0.70 -45.95 48.54
N ARG A 199 1.65 -45.01 48.50
CA ARG A 199 2.71 -44.90 49.51
C ARG A 199 2.17 -44.48 50.87
N VAL A 200 1.18 -43.59 50.90
CA VAL A 200 0.52 -43.17 52.15
C VAL A 200 -0.30 -44.32 52.74
N GLU A 201 -1.11 -45.03 51.93
CA GLU A 201 -1.85 -46.20 52.41
C GLU A 201 -0.92 -47.28 53.00
N ALA A 202 0.24 -47.51 52.38
CA ALA A 202 1.21 -48.47 52.91
C ALA A 202 1.83 -48.05 54.25
N LEU A 203 1.85 -46.74 54.57
CA LEU A 203 2.34 -46.22 55.85
C LEU A 203 1.28 -46.26 56.96
N GLU A 204 0.00 -46.20 56.61
CA GLU A 204 -1.10 -46.26 57.58
C GLU A 204 -1.27 -47.67 58.17
N GLY A 205 -0.71 -48.69 57.50
CA GLY A 205 -0.85 -50.09 57.92
C GLY A 205 -2.28 -50.59 57.75
N PRO A 206 -2.50 -51.91 57.75
CA PRO A 206 -3.85 -52.48 57.79
C PRO A 206 -4.60 -52.16 59.10
#